data_AF-A0ABD5Y1H7-F1
#
_entry.id   AF-A0ABD5Y1H7-F1
#
_cell.length_a   1.000
_cell.length_b   1.000
_cell.length_c   1.000
_cell.angle_alpha   90.00
_cell.angle_beta   90.00
_cell.angle_gamma   90.00
#
_symmetry.space_group_name_H-M   'P 1'
#
loop_
_entity.id
_entity.type
_entity.pdbx_description
1 polymer ?
#
loop_
_entity_poly.entity_id
_entity_poly.type
_entity_poly.pdbx_seq_one_letter_code
_entity_poly.pdbx_strand_id
1 'polypeptide(L)'
;MTPEHAEESADGSGDRTVSVLGADVVVEEAFVAFPWRAGMARAPAAFVAAFVLTAGVAAIGGFGSGTLQRRVSLLGIVVFNAHNIPATVGAVPQLLAPVAEPVAGVPGVGRLLRGLFTFGTGHTAPLSHAGGILGGQTAGIGHLNLIEAFGETDVPTLVYYLVPPVALVGAGYEFADSYWEETTTESLVDVARFGIAVAAGYLVVLFVGSVLFTAVLRSSIAGAVTVLPDRYLLVVFGFAYPTIFATLGAGLVYLDRSEN
;
A
#
# COMPACT_ATOMS: atom_id res chain seq x y z
N MET A 1 12.23 26.39 -60.55
CA MET A 1 12.50 24.93 -60.53
C MET A 1 13.60 24.66 -59.54
N THR A 2 13.23 24.33 -58.31
CA THR A 2 13.62 23.12 -57.55
C THR A 2 12.85 23.18 -56.23
N PRO A 3 11.94 22.24 -55.95
CA PRO A 3 11.31 22.16 -54.65
C PRO A 3 12.31 21.54 -53.67
N GLU A 4 12.55 22.21 -52.54
CA GLU A 4 13.13 21.54 -51.37
C GLU A 4 12.10 20.51 -50.89
N HIS A 5 12.50 19.25 -50.93
CA HIS A 5 11.79 18.16 -50.30
C HIS A 5 11.74 18.43 -48.79
N ALA A 6 10.55 18.79 -48.31
CA ALA A 6 10.20 18.49 -46.93
C ALA A 6 10.25 16.96 -46.80
N GLU A 7 11.30 16.47 -46.15
CA GLU A 7 11.33 15.12 -45.62
C GLU A 7 10.19 15.02 -44.62
N GLU A 8 9.09 14.47 -45.10
CA GLU A 8 8.03 13.87 -44.29
C GLU A 8 8.72 12.76 -43.49
N SER A 9 9.06 13.06 -42.23
CA SER A 9 9.52 12.06 -41.28
C SER A 9 8.38 11.05 -41.11
N ALA A 10 8.50 9.95 -41.84
CA ALA A 10 7.73 8.75 -41.64
C ALA A 10 8.09 8.17 -40.27
N ASP A 11 7.48 8.71 -39.22
CA ASP A 11 7.43 8.05 -37.92
C ASP A 11 5.95 7.90 -37.54
N GLY A 12 5.33 6.91 -38.17
CA GLY A 12 3.95 6.50 -37.93
C GLY A 12 3.81 5.62 -36.69
N SER A 13 4.80 5.59 -35.80
CA SER A 13 4.66 4.99 -34.48
C SER A 13 4.05 6.04 -33.55
N GLY A 14 2.88 5.80 -32.98
CA GLY A 14 2.23 6.69 -32.00
C GLY A 14 2.99 6.87 -30.68
N ASP A 15 4.25 6.44 -30.63
CA ASP A 15 5.11 6.47 -29.46
C ASP A 15 5.55 7.89 -29.10
N ARG A 16 5.53 8.20 -27.81
CA ARG A 16 5.98 9.50 -27.29
C ARG A 16 7.33 9.35 -26.62
N THR A 17 8.30 10.17 -27.01
CA THR A 17 9.59 10.25 -26.31
C THR A 17 9.50 11.24 -25.15
N VAL A 18 9.90 10.81 -23.96
CA VAL A 18 9.97 11.64 -22.75
C VAL A 18 11.38 11.57 -22.18
N SER A 19 12.03 12.72 -21.99
CA SER A 19 13.34 12.77 -21.34
C SER A 19 13.17 12.68 -19.82
N VAL A 20 13.68 11.59 -19.23
CA VAL A 20 13.68 11.35 -17.78
C VAL A 20 15.13 11.26 -17.32
N LEU A 21 15.58 12.23 -16.52
CA LEU A 21 16.95 12.29 -15.99
C LEU A 21 18.04 12.24 -17.09
N GLY A 22 17.75 12.77 -18.27
CA GLY A 22 18.67 12.79 -19.41
C GLY A 22 18.69 11.51 -20.25
N ALA A 23 17.82 10.54 -19.95
CA ALA A 23 17.56 9.38 -20.82
C ALA A 23 16.25 9.60 -21.59
N ASP A 24 16.27 9.35 -22.89
CA ASP A 24 15.06 9.38 -23.71
C ASP A 24 14.31 8.06 -23.54
N VAL A 25 13.13 8.14 -22.95
CA VAL A 25 12.24 7.00 -22.71
C VAL A 25 11.14 7.04 -23.77
N VAL A 26 11.08 5.98 -24.58
CA VAL A 26 9.98 5.76 -25.52
C VAL A 26 8.79 5.19 -24.74
N VAL A 27 7.66 5.89 -24.77
CA VAL A 27 6.42 5.48 -24.11
C VAL A 27 5.43 5.07 -25.18
N GLU A 28 5.05 3.79 -25.16
CA GLU A 28 4.07 3.20 -26.07
C GLU A 28 2.71 3.90 -25.95
N GLU A 29 2.03 4.12 -27.08
CA GLU A 29 0.69 4.74 -27.09
C GLU A 29 -0.31 3.93 -26.24
N ALA A 30 -0.25 2.59 -26.33
CA ALA A 30 -1.09 1.69 -25.53
C ALA A 30 -0.88 1.88 -24.02
N PHE A 31 0.34 2.16 -23.59
CA PHE A 31 0.63 2.45 -22.19
C PHE A 31 0.02 3.79 -21.75
N VAL A 32 0.06 4.82 -22.61
CA VAL A 32 -0.53 6.14 -22.32
C VAL A 32 -2.06 6.06 -22.30
N ALA A 33 -2.65 5.31 -23.22
CA ALA A 33 -4.10 5.14 -23.34
C ALA A 33 -4.70 4.26 -22.23
N PHE A 34 -3.89 3.45 -21.55
CA PHE A 34 -4.35 2.57 -20.48
C PHE A 34 -5.06 3.37 -19.36
N PRO A 35 -6.18 2.88 -18.81
CA PRO A 35 -7.02 3.62 -17.86
C PRO A 35 -6.44 3.65 -16.43
N TRP A 36 -5.21 4.17 -16.27
CA TRP A 36 -4.47 4.23 -14.99
C TRP A 36 -5.28 4.83 -13.85
N ARG A 37 -5.98 5.94 -14.12
CA ARG A 37 -6.80 6.64 -13.12
C ARG A 37 -7.94 5.77 -12.61
N ALA A 38 -8.55 4.99 -13.50
CA ALA A 38 -9.62 4.08 -13.13
C ALA A 38 -9.08 2.99 -12.19
N GLY A 39 -7.94 2.38 -12.51
CA GLY A 39 -7.28 1.40 -11.64
C GLY A 39 -6.92 1.98 -10.27
N MET A 40 -6.27 3.15 -10.24
CA MET A 40 -5.90 3.84 -8.99
C MET A 40 -7.12 4.16 -8.12
N ALA A 41 -8.27 4.48 -8.72
CA ALA A 41 -9.49 4.82 -8.00
C ALA A 41 -10.15 3.62 -7.27
N ARG A 42 -9.79 2.36 -7.60
CA ARG A 42 -10.26 1.17 -6.85
C ARG A 42 -9.59 1.04 -5.48
N ALA A 43 -8.41 1.61 -5.32
CA ALA A 43 -7.59 1.39 -4.13
C ALA A 43 -8.27 1.77 -2.80
N PRO A 44 -8.97 2.92 -2.67
CA PRO A 44 -9.69 3.23 -1.44
C PRO A 44 -10.77 2.19 -1.10
N ALA A 45 -11.52 1.72 -2.11
CA ALA A 45 -12.55 0.71 -1.91
C ALA A 45 -11.95 -0.64 -1.47
N ALA A 46 -10.87 -1.08 -2.11
CA ALA A 46 -10.14 -2.28 -1.73
C ALA A 46 -9.58 -2.20 -0.30
N PHE A 47 -9.03 -1.05 0.09
CA PHE A 47 -8.55 -0.84 1.46
C PHE A 47 -9.68 -0.85 2.48
N VAL A 48 -10.80 -0.17 2.18
CA VAL A 48 -12.00 -0.17 3.05
C VAL A 48 -12.55 -1.58 3.20
N ALA A 49 -12.62 -2.37 2.12
CA ALA A 49 -13.04 -3.76 2.18
C ALA A 49 -12.13 -4.58 3.10
N ALA A 50 -10.81 -4.48 2.93
CA ALA A 50 -9.84 -5.15 3.79
C ALA A 50 -9.97 -4.71 5.27
N PHE A 51 -10.18 -3.42 5.52
CA PHE A 51 -10.36 -2.88 6.88
C PHE A 51 -11.65 -3.39 7.53
N VAL A 52 -12.78 -3.38 6.81
CA VAL A 52 -14.08 -3.86 7.31
C VAL A 52 -14.04 -5.36 7.58
N LEU A 53 -13.46 -6.15 6.67
CA LEU A 53 -13.29 -7.59 6.86
C LEU A 53 -12.39 -7.87 8.07
N THR A 54 -11.28 -7.16 8.21
CA THR A 54 -10.39 -7.28 9.38
C THR A 54 -11.13 -6.92 10.67
N ALA A 55 -11.93 -5.85 10.68
CA ALA A 55 -12.74 -5.47 11.83
C ALA A 55 -13.80 -6.53 12.16
N GLY A 56 -14.43 -7.14 11.16
CA GLY A 56 -15.38 -8.24 11.34
C GLY A 56 -14.73 -9.47 11.96
N VAL A 57 -13.57 -9.88 11.44
CA VAL A 57 -12.77 -10.98 12.00
C VAL A 57 -12.37 -10.68 13.45
N ALA A 58 -11.89 -9.46 13.71
CA ALA A 58 -11.48 -9.02 15.03
C ALA A 58 -12.66 -8.89 16.03
N ALA A 59 -13.87 -8.62 15.54
CA ALA A 59 -15.08 -8.60 16.37
C ALA A 59 -15.47 -10.00 16.88
N ILE A 60 -15.16 -11.05 16.12
CA ILE A 60 -15.41 -12.45 16.53
C ILE A 60 -14.44 -12.86 17.64
N GLY A 61 -13.14 -12.60 17.49
CA GLY A 61 -12.10 -12.97 18.45
C GLY A 61 -11.93 -12.01 19.64
N GLY A 62 -12.74 -10.94 19.73
CA GLY A 62 -12.64 -9.94 20.79
C GLY A 62 -11.44 -8.98 20.65
N PHE A 63 -11.62 -7.86 19.95
CA PHE A 63 -10.50 -6.94 19.69
C PHE A 63 -10.34 -5.80 20.68
N GLY A 64 -9.34 -5.95 21.56
CA GLY A 64 -8.72 -4.86 22.32
C GLY A 64 -9.63 -4.17 23.36
N SER A 65 -9.01 -3.41 24.25
CA SER A 65 -9.69 -2.58 25.24
C SER A 65 -9.33 -1.10 25.08
N GLY A 66 -10.16 -0.20 25.61
CA GLY A 66 -9.97 1.25 25.54
C GLY A 66 -10.87 1.95 24.53
N THR A 67 -10.49 3.18 24.15
CA THR A 67 -11.30 4.09 23.33
C THR A 67 -11.47 3.61 21.89
N LEU A 68 -12.58 4.00 21.25
CA LEU A 68 -12.86 3.67 19.84
C LEU A 68 -11.71 4.09 18.92
N GLN A 69 -11.17 5.31 19.10
CA GLN A 69 -10.02 5.80 18.33
C GLN A 69 -8.82 4.87 18.42
N ARG A 70 -8.49 4.38 19.63
CA ARG A 70 -7.38 3.45 19.82
C ARG A 70 -7.65 2.12 19.12
N ARG A 71 -8.85 1.57 19.23
CA ARG A 71 -9.22 0.31 18.56
C ARG A 71 -9.14 0.44 17.04
N VAL A 72 -9.67 1.52 16.48
CA VAL A 72 -9.58 1.82 15.04
C VAL A 72 -8.12 1.95 14.58
N SER A 73 -7.28 2.63 15.36
CA SER A 73 -5.85 2.76 15.05
C SER A 73 -5.13 1.41 15.05
N LEU A 74 -5.42 0.57 16.04
CA LEU A 74 -4.84 -0.77 16.14
C LEU A 74 -5.36 -1.72 15.05
N LEU A 75 -6.65 -1.66 14.70
CA LEU A 75 -7.20 -2.40 13.56
C LEU A 75 -6.52 -1.98 12.25
N GLY A 76 -6.32 -0.69 12.06
CA GLY A 76 -5.57 -0.17 10.92
C GLY A 76 -4.17 -0.77 10.88
N ILE A 77 -3.42 -0.74 11.98
CA ILE A 77 -2.09 -1.37 12.05
C ILE A 77 -2.14 -2.88 11.75
N VAL A 78 -3.18 -3.59 12.19
CA VAL A 78 -3.39 -5.00 11.83
C VAL A 78 -3.56 -5.18 10.31
N VAL A 79 -4.30 -4.29 9.64
CA VAL A 79 -4.39 -4.29 8.17
C VAL A 79 -3.01 -4.11 7.55
N PHE A 80 -2.16 -3.21 8.05
CA PHE A 80 -0.78 -3.08 7.57
C PHE A 80 0.03 -4.36 7.79
N ASN A 81 -0.08 -4.99 8.97
CA ASN A 81 0.62 -6.24 9.24
C ASN A 81 0.18 -7.37 8.29
N ALA A 82 -1.10 -7.42 7.94
CA ALA A 82 -1.62 -8.37 6.95
C ALA A 82 -1.04 -8.16 5.53
N HIS A 83 -0.56 -6.95 5.23
CA HIS A 83 0.19 -6.64 4.00
C HIS A 83 1.71 -6.90 4.14
N ASN A 84 2.15 -7.60 5.21
CA ASN A 84 3.56 -7.74 5.59
C ASN A 84 4.27 -6.41 5.89
N ILE A 85 3.51 -5.36 6.24
CA ILE A 85 4.07 -4.09 6.70
C ILE A 85 4.03 -4.12 8.23
N PRO A 86 5.15 -4.40 8.93
CA PRO A 86 5.18 -4.40 10.37
C PRO A 86 4.91 -3.01 10.94
N ALA A 87 4.55 -2.94 12.21
CA ALA A 87 4.57 -1.70 12.95
C ALA A 87 5.95 -1.48 13.58
N THR A 88 6.28 -0.22 13.87
CA THR A 88 7.48 0.17 14.58
C THR A 88 7.13 1.11 15.72
N VAL A 89 7.96 1.14 16.75
CA VAL A 89 7.95 2.25 17.70
C VAL A 89 8.49 3.49 16.99
N GLY A 90 7.84 4.63 17.21
CA GLY A 90 8.24 5.90 16.64
C GLY A 90 8.28 7.02 17.68
N ALA A 91 9.05 8.04 17.35
CA ALA A 91 9.21 9.25 18.14
C ALA A 91 9.04 10.50 17.26
N VAL A 92 8.64 11.60 17.89
CA VAL A 92 8.69 12.92 17.27
C VAL A 92 10.11 13.46 17.43
N PRO A 93 10.82 13.80 16.34
CA PRO A 93 12.13 14.43 16.41
C PRO A 93 12.08 15.72 17.23
N GLN A 94 13.08 15.96 18.08
CA GLN A 94 13.10 17.13 18.96
C GLN A 94 12.93 18.46 18.20
N LEU A 95 13.45 18.52 16.97
CA LEU A 95 13.31 19.67 16.08
C LEU A 95 11.84 19.97 15.70
N LEU A 96 11.00 18.95 15.60
CA LEU A 96 9.59 19.07 15.23
C LEU A 96 8.66 19.20 16.44
N ALA A 97 9.14 18.89 17.65
CA ALA A 97 8.33 18.92 18.88
C ALA A 97 7.55 20.23 19.08
N PRO A 98 8.12 21.44 18.86
CA PRO A 98 7.39 22.70 19.05
C PRO A 98 6.15 22.86 18.16
N VAL A 99 6.12 22.17 17.01
CA VAL A 99 4.99 22.20 16.06
C VAL A 99 4.08 20.99 16.26
N ALA A 100 4.67 19.83 16.53
CA ALA A 100 3.97 18.57 16.65
C ALA A 100 3.13 18.49 17.93
N GLU A 101 3.64 18.96 19.07
CA GLU A 101 2.96 18.84 20.36
C GLU A 101 1.64 19.63 20.42
N PRO A 102 1.57 20.91 19.96
CA PRO A 102 0.31 21.63 19.90
C PRO A 102 -0.72 20.92 19.03
N VAL A 103 -0.33 20.44 17.85
CA VAL A 103 -1.22 19.74 16.92
C VAL A 103 -1.69 18.41 17.53
N ALA A 104 -0.77 17.57 18.00
CA ALA A 104 -1.09 16.26 18.59
C ALA A 104 -1.86 16.36 19.92
N GLY A 105 -1.79 17.51 20.59
CA GLY A 105 -2.53 17.83 21.81
C GLY A 105 -4.02 18.07 21.58
N VAL A 106 -4.43 18.49 20.37
CA VAL A 106 -5.84 18.74 20.04
C VAL A 106 -6.62 17.42 20.03
N PRO A 107 -7.66 17.27 20.87
CA PRO A 107 -8.49 16.07 20.88
C PRO A 107 -9.14 15.79 19.51
N GLY A 108 -9.27 14.51 19.15
CA GLY A 108 -9.82 14.12 17.85
C GLY A 108 -8.80 14.25 16.73
N VAL A 109 -8.99 15.24 15.83
CA VAL A 109 -8.21 15.39 14.59
C VAL A 109 -6.72 15.55 14.86
N GLY A 110 -6.33 16.39 15.83
CA GLY A 110 -4.93 16.59 16.17
C GLY A 110 -4.19 15.30 16.53
N ARG A 111 -4.84 14.44 17.32
CA ARG A 111 -4.31 13.11 17.66
C ARG A 111 -4.17 12.18 16.45
N LEU A 112 -5.10 12.25 15.49
CA LEU A 112 -4.99 11.49 14.23
C LEU A 112 -3.81 11.96 13.38
N LEU A 113 -3.51 13.26 13.41
CA LEU A 113 -2.39 13.85 12.66
C LEU A 113 -1.02 13.62 13.32
N ARG A 114 -0.95 13.01 14.51
CA ARG A 114 0.31 12.67 15.19
C ARG A 114 1.28 11.91 14.28
N GLY A 115 0.75 11.02 13.44
CA GLY A 115 1.55 10.25 12.49
C GLY A 115 2.40 11.13 11.56
N LEU A 116 1.96 12.34 11.20
CA LEU A 116 2.72 13.25 10.33
C LEU A 116 4.08 13.63 10.90
N PHE A 117 4.19 13.66 12.23
CA PHE A 117 5.39 14.10 12.94
C PHE A 117 6.18 12.94 13.55
N THR A 118 5.67 11.70 13.45
CA THR A 118 6.26 10.53 14.08
C THR A 118 7.08 9.73 13.06
N PHE A 119 8.30 9.38 13.45
CA PHE A 119 9.24 8.62 12.62
C PHE A 119 9.69 7.36 13.36
N GLY A 120 9.80 6.24 12.64
CA GLY A 120 10.21 4.96 13.22
C GLY A 120 11.67 4.98 13.67
N THR A 121 11.93 4.47 14.87
CA THR A 121 13.30 4.32 15.39
C THR A 121 14.00 3.15 14.67
N GLY A 122 15.27 3.31 14.28
CA GLY A 122 16.08 2.20 13.72
C GLY A 122 16.39 2.26 12.21
N HIS A 123 15.94 3.28 11.49
CA HIS A 123 16.03 3.34 10.02
C HIS A 123 17.29 4.03 9.46
N THR A 124 18.41 4.02 10.18
CA THR A 124 19.64 4.68 9.71
C THR A 124 20.35 3.93 8.58
N ALA A 125 19.92 2.70 8.23
CA ALA A 125 20.51 1.90 7.17
C ALA A 125 19.44 1.07 6.39
N PRO A 126 18.78 1.64 5.38
CA PRO A 126 17.59 1.06 4.75
C PRO A 126 17.85 -0.25 3.99
N LEU A 127 19.01 -0.41 3.35
CA LEU A 127 19.35 -1.62 2.59
C LEU A 127 19.62 -2.83 3.50
N SER A 128 20.32 -2.63 4.62
CA SER A 128 20.51 -3.68 5.62
C SER A 128 19.21 -4.02 6.35
N HIS A 129 18.33 -3.04 6.55
CA HIS A 129 17.00 -3.24 7.14
C HIS A 129 16.15 -4.15 6.24
N ALA A 130 16.08 -3.85 4.94
CA ALA A 130 15.41 -4.70 3.95
C ALA A 130 15.97 -6.12 3.90
N GLY A 131 17.31 -6.26 3.89
CA GLY A 131 17.98 -7.57 3.92
C GLY A 131 17.69 -8.37 5.20
N GLY A 132 17.65 -7.72 6.37
CA GLY A 132 17.32 -8.36 7.64
C GLY A 132 15.91 -8.94 7.68
N ILE A 133 14.95 -8.25 7.06
CA ILE A 133 13.56 -8.72 6.96
C ILE A 133 13.45 -9.94 6.04
N LEU A 134 14.06 -9.86 4.86
CA LEU A 134 14.11 -11.00 3.93
C LEU A 134 14.81 -12.21 4.55
N GLY A 135 15.77 -11.99 5.44
CA GLY A 135 16.46 -13.02 6.22
C GLY A 135 15.74 -13.47 7.50
N GLY A 136 14.53 -12.98 7.79
CA GLY A 136 13.72 -13.41 8.94
C GLY A 136 14.16 -12.82 10.30
N GLN A 137 15.00 -11.78 10.32
CA GLN A 137 15.53 -11.16 11.55
C GLN A 137 14.63 -10.05 12.12
N THR A 138 13.31 -10.12 11.91
CA THR A 138 12.35 -9.05 12.22
C THR A 138 12.29 -8.71 13.71
N ALA A 139 12.45 -9.69 14.61
CA ALA A 139 12.43 -9.49 16.06
C ALA A 139 13.61 -8.64 16.58
N GLY A 140 14.76 -8.67 15.91
CA GLY A 140 15.95 -7.90 16.30
C GLY A 140 15.93 -6.43 15.89
N ILE A 141 14.95 -6.02 15.08
CA ILE A 141 14.91 -4.73 14.38
C ILE A 141 13.82 -3.80 14.97
N GLY A 142 13.10 -4.24 16.00
CA GLY A 142 12.06 -3.43 16.66
C GLY A 142 10.72 -3.42 15.92
N HIS A 143 10.50 -4.38 15.02
CA HIS A 143 9.23 -4.60 14.36
C HIS A 143 8.23 -5.30 15.28
N LEU A 144 7.00 -4.80 15.24
CA LEU A 144 5.86 -5.33 15.94
C LEU A 144 4.84 -5.83 14.92
N ASN A 145 4.54 -7.12 15.00
CA ASN A 145 3.40 -7.69 14.29
C ASN A 145 2.26 -7.88 15.30
N LEU A 146 1.21 -7.05 15.19
CA LEU A 146 0.06 -7.14 16.09
C LEU A 146 -0.70 -8.45 15.92
N ILE A 147 -0.78 -9.01 14.70
CA ILE A 147 -1.46 -10.29 14.48
C ILE A 147 -0.79 -11.40 15.29
N GLU A 148 0.54 -11.42 15.33
CA GLU A 148 1.32 -12.40 16.09
C GLU A 148 1.36 -12.06 17.59
N ALA A 149 1.44 -10.77 17.94
CA ALA A 149 1.53 -10.32 19.32
C ALA A 149 0.25 -10.55 20.13
N PHE A 150 -0.91 -10.67 19.47
CA PHE A 150 -2.16 -11.07 20.14
C PHE A 150 -2.21 -12.56 20.49
N GLY A 151 -1.24 -13.37 20.05
CA GLY A 151 -1.14 -14.79 20.40
C GLY A 151 -2.25 -15.64 19.76
N GLU A 152 -2.62 -16.73 20.43
CA GLU A 152 -3.69 -17.63 19.98
C GLU A 152 -5.04 -16.94 20.20
N THR A 153 -5.64 -16.43 19.11
CA THR A 153 -7.02 -15.92 19.10
C THR A 153 -7.99 -17.00 18.61
N ASP A 154 -9.28 -16.84 18.86
CA ASP A 154 -10.32 -17.75 18.32
C ASP A 154 -10.32 -17.80 16.78
N VAL A 155 -9.73 -16.81 16.12
CA VAL A 155 -9.53 -16.78 14.67
C VAL A 155 -8.09 -17.18 14.33
N PRO A 156 -7.87 -18.16 13.43
CA PRO A 156 -6.52 -18.49 12.97
C PRO A 156 -5.82 -17.28 12.32
N THR A 157 -4.53 -17.09 12.64
CA THR A 157 -3.66 -16.06 12.07
C THR A 157 -3.73 -15.97 10.54
N LEU A 158 -3.83 -17.12 9.86
CA LEU A 158 -3.94 -17.19 8.40
C LEU A 158 -5.14 -16.39 7.86
N VAL A 159 -6.26 -16.34 8.59
CA VAL A 159 -7.46 -15.60 8.15
C VAL A 159 -7.17 -14.11 8.01
N TYR A 160 -6.42 -13.52 8.96
CA TYR A 160 -6.02 -12.12 8.87
C TYR A 160 -5.15 -11.85 7.64
N TYR A 161 -4.22 -12.75 7.33
CA TYR A 161 -3.35 -12.63 6.16
C TYR A 161 -4.05 -12.87 4.82
N LEU A 162 -5.20 -13.55 4.80
CA LEU A 162 -5.99 -13.78 3.58
C LEU A 162 -6.92 -12.61 3.24
N VAL A 163 -7.23 -11.73 4.20
CA VAL A 163 -8.16 -10.61 3.96
C VAL A 163 -7.68 -9.64 2.88
N PRO A 164 -6.45 -9.09 2.92
CA PRO A 164 -5.99 -8.18 1.87
C PRO A 164 -5.87 -8.84 0.49
N PRO A 165 -5.32 -10.06 0.34
CA PRO A 165 -5.30 -10.78 -0.93
C PRO A 165 -6.67 -10.87 -1.58
N VAL A 166 -7.70 -11.26 -0.82
CA VAL A 166 -9.07 -11.38 -1.35
C VAL A 166 -9.60 -10.03 -1.83
N ALA A 167 -9.41 -8.96 -1.05
CA ALA A 167 -9.85 -7.62 -1.44
C ALA A 167 -9.13 -7.11 -2.70
N LEU A 168 -7.82 -7.36 -2.81
CA LEU A 168 -6.99 -6.93 -3.93
C LEU A 168 -7.25 -7.74 -5.20
N VAL A 169 -7.43 -9.07 -5.08
CA VAL A 169 -7.88 -9.93 -6.19
C VAL A 169 -9.22 -9.44 -6.70
N GLY A 170 -10.19 -9.16 -5.81
CA GLY A 170 -11.48 -8.62 -6.21
C GLY A 170 -11.38 -7.28 -6.95
N ALA A 171 -10.52 -6.37 -6.47
CA ALA A 171 -10.28 -5.08 -7.13
C ALA A 171 -9.62 -5.22 -8.51
N GLY A 172 -8.65 -6.13 -8.64
CA GLY A 172 -7.99 -6.41 -9.90
C GLY A 172 -8.94 -7.05 -10.92
N TYR A 173 -9.76 -8.00 -10.47
CA TYR A 173 -10.80 -8.64 -11.28
C TYR A 173 -11.81 -7.59 -11.78
N GLU A 174 -12.40 -6.81 -10.87
CA GLU A 174 -13.40 -5.81 -11.24
C GLU A 174 -12.84 -4.75 -12.19
N PHE A 175 -11.61 -4.30 -11.96
CA PHE A 175 -10.97 -3.32 -12.83
C PHE A 175 -10.71 -3.91 -14.22
N ALA A 176 -10.19 -5.13 -14.29
CA ALA A 176 -9.95 -5.82 -15.56
C ALA A 176 -11.24 -6.05 -16.33
N ASP A 177 -12.28 -6.59 -15.69
CA ASP A 177 -13.55 -6.87 -16.35
C ASP A 177 -14.23 -5.60 -16.89
N SER A 178 -14.20 -4.52 -16.11
CA SER A 178 -14.84 -3.25 -16.47
C SER A 178 -14.16 -2.52 -17.62
N TYR A 179 -12.85 -2.71 -17.81
CA TYR A 179 -12.05 -1.93 -18.78
C TYR A 179 -11.38 -2.80 -19.84
N TRP A 180 -11.69 -4.09 -19.89
CA TRP A 180 -10.99 -5.02 -20.77
C TRP A 180 -11.04 -4.58 -22.25
N GLU A 181 -12.21 -4.18 -22.74
CA GLU A 181 -12.39 -3.79 -24.14
C GLU A 181 -11.75 -2.45 -24.50
N GLU A 182 -11.44 -1.63 -23.50
CA GLU A 182 -10.73 -0.36 -23.69
C GLU A 182 -9.20 -0.55 -23.74
N THR A 183 -8.72 -1.79 -23.55
CA THR A 183 -7.30 -2.11 -23.45
C THR A 183 -6.87 -3.15 -24.46
N THR A 184 -5.69 -2.96 -25.06
CA THR A 184 -5.02 -4.01 -25.83
C THR A 184 -4.25 -4.91 -24.86
N THR A 185 -4.89 -6.01 -24.43
CA THR A 185 -4.28 -7.01 -23.53
C THR A 185 -4.08 -8.31 -24.29
N GLU A 186 -2.92 -8.45 -24.93
CA GLU A 186 -2.61 -9.61 -25.78
C GLU A 186 -1.79 -10.68 -25.04
N SER A 187 -1.14 -10.28 -23.94
CA SER A 187 -0.24 -11.13 -23.18
C SER A 187 -0.44 -11.03 -21.67
N LEU A 188 0.08 -12.02 -20.93
CA LEU A 188 0.14 -11.96 -19.47
C LEU A 188 0.96 -10.78 -18.94
N VAL A 189 1.90 -10.25 -19.73
CA VAL A 189 2.67 -9.06 -19.36
C VAL A 189 1.76 -7.82 -19.33
N ASP A 190 0.80 -7.73 -20.25
CA ASP A 190 -0.16 -6.63 -20.31
C ASP A 190 -1.13 -6.66 -19.13
N VAL A 191 -1.49 -7.86 -18.64
CA VAL A 191 -2.31 -8.05 -17.42
C VAL A 191 -1.65 -7.39 -16.19
N ALA A 192 -0.32 -7.33 -16.14
CA ALA A 192 0.39 -6.67 -15.04
C ALA A 192 0.05 -5.18 -14.93
N ARG A 193 -0.35 -4.50 -16.02
CA ARG A 193 -0.73 -3.08 -16.01
C ARG A 193 -1.93 -2.83 -15.09
N PHE A 194 -2.89 -3.75 -15.04
CA PHE A 194 -4.03 -3.66 -14.11
C PHE A 194 -3.57 -3.66 -12.65
N GLY A 195 -2.67 -4.58 -12.29
CA GLY A 195 -2.13 -4.66 -10.94
C GLY A 195 -1.29 -3.44 -10.56
N ILE A 196 -0.44 -2.96 -11.46
CA ILE A 196 0.38 -1.75 -11.25
C ILE A 196 -0.52 -0.52 -11.03
N ALA A 197 -1.60 -0.37 -11.81
CA ALA A 197 -2.51 0.76 -11.66
C ALA A 197 -3.22 0.76 -10.30
N VAL A 198 -3.72 -0.40 -9.86
CA VAL A 198 -4.31 -0.55 -8.52
C VAL A 198 -3.26 -0.27 -7.45
N ALA A 199 -2.05 -0.83 -7.59
CA ALA A 199 -0.96 -0.66 -6.63
C ALA A 199 -0.50 0.79 -6.47
N ALA A 200 -0.45 1.56 -7.56
CA ALA A 200 -0.11 2.98 -7.50
C ALA A 200 -1.12 3.78 -6.65
N GLY A 201 -2.42 3.51 -6.80
CA GLY A 201 -3.45 4.10 -5.93
C GLY A 201 -3.37 3.59 -4.50
N TYR A 202 -3.11 2.28 -4.33
CA TYR A 202 -3.07 1.62 -3.02
C TYR A 202 -1.91 2.10 -2.16
N LEU A 203 -0.76 2.37 -2.78
CA LEU A 203 0.38 2.96 -2.11
C LEU A 203 0.04 4.33 -1.48
N VAL A 204 -0.73 5.18 -2.19
CA VAL A 204 -1.18 6.48 -1.65
C VAL A 204 -2.13 6.27 -0.47
N VAL A 205 -3.08 5.35 -0.58
CA VAL A 205 -4.02 5.01 0.49
C VAL A 205 -3.28 4.51 1.73
N LEU A 206 -2.31 3.61 1.56
CA LEU A 206 -1.47 3.12 2.65
C LEU A 206 -0.62 4.26 3.24
N PHE A 207 -0.07 5.16 2.43
CA PHE A 207 0.69 6.29 2.97
C PHE A 207 -0.17 7.16 3.89
N VAL A 208 -1.39 7.51 3.46
CA VAL A 208 -2.39 8.22 4.29
C VAL A 208 -2.75 7.39 5.53
N GLY A 209 -3.00 6.10 5.37
CA GLY A 209 -3.27 5.18 6.47
C GLY A 209 -2.15 5.14 7.51
N SER A 210 -0.88 5.19 7.10
CA SER A 210 0.28 5.19 8.00
C SER A 210 0.39 6.44 8.88
N VAL A 211 -0.32 7.50 8.51
CA VAL A 211 -0.49 8.70 9.35
C VAL A 211 -1.64 8.49 10.32
N LEU A 212 -2.81 8.10 9.78
CA LEU A 212 -4.05 7.98 10.54
C LEU A 212 -4.03 6.85 11.58
N PHE A 213 -3.42 5.72 11.25
CA PHE A 213 -3.34 4.54 12.10
C PHE A 213 -2.09 4.58 12.98
N THR A 214 -2.04 5.60 13.83
CA THR A 214 -1.00 5.79 14.83
C THR A 214 -1.61 5.55 16.22
N ALA A 215 -1.06 4.63 16.99
CA ALA A 215 -1.54 4.30 18.32
C ALA A 215 -0.52 4.70 19.39
N VAL A 216 -1.00 5.20 20.53
CA VAL A 216 -0.17 5.41 21.72
C VAL A 216 -0.43 4.29 22.70
N LEU A 217 0.59 3.50 22.98
CA LEU A 217 0.56 2.41 23.95
C LEU A 217 1.31 2.83 25.22
N ARG A 218 0.96 2.23 26.35
CA ARG A 218 1.71 2.40 27.60
C ARG A 218 2.54 1.17 27.87
N SER A 219 3.84 1.36 28.01
CA SER A 219 4.80 0.40 28.54
C SER A 219 5.05 0.71 30.02
N SER A 220 5.15 -0.33 30.85
CA SER A 220 5.56 -0.20 32.25
C SER A 220 7.01 0.27 32.41
N ILE A 221 7.84 0.10 31.36
CA ILE A 221 9.27 0.41 31.37
C ILE A 221 9.54 1.75 30.68
N ALA A 222 8.96 1.97 29.50
CA ALA A 222 9.25 3.12 28.65
C ALA A 222 8.19 4.24 28.70
N GLY A 223 7.13 4.07 29.50
CA GLY A 223 6.02 5.02 29.53
C GLY A 223 5.19 4.99 28.24
N ALA A 224 4.77 6.16 27.76
CA ALA A 224 3.96 6.25 26.54
C ALA A 224 4.83 6.08 25.28
N VAL A 225 4.54 5.05 24.49
CA VAL A 225 5.22 4.78 23.21
C VAL A 225 4.24 4.95 22.05
N THR A 226 4.68 5.60 20.98
CA THR A 226 3.88 5.74 19.77
C THR A 226 4.24 4.61 18.82
N VAL A 227 3.23 3.94 18.28
CA VAL A 227 3.35 2.83 17.34
C VAL A 227 2.63 3.21 16.05
N LEU A 228 3.28 2.96 14.92
CA LEU A 228 2.79 3.27 13.58
C LEU A 228 3.31 2.22 12.58
N PRO A 229 2.69 2.08 11.40
CA PRO A 229 3.24 1.25 10.33
C PRO A 229 4.65 1.69 9.90
N ASP A 230 5.53 0.74 9.62
CA ASP A 230 6.85 1.00 9.04
C ASP A 230 6.68 1.58 7.63
N ARG A 231 7.06 2.86 7.47
CA ARG A 231 6.91 3.58 6.20
C ARG A 231 7.93 3.18 5.13
N TYR A 232 9.07 2.60 5.49
CA TYR A 232 10.02 2.09 4.49
C TYR A 232 9.46 0.83 3.84
N LEU A 233 8.95 -0.08 4.66
CA LEU A 233 8.32 -1.30 4.19
C LEU A 233 6.96 -1.08 3.57
N LEU A 234 6.28 0.00 3.96
CA LEU A 234 5.11 0.49 3.26
C LEU A 234 5.42 0.80 1.80
N VAL A 235 6.55 1.42 1.48
CA VAL A 235 6.88 1.71 0.06
C VAL A 235 7.12 0.41 -0.71
N VAL A 236 7.81 -0.56 -0.10
CA VAL A 236 8.12 -1.83 -0.74
C VAL A 236 6.87 -2.71 -0.87
N PHE A 237 6.28 -3.10 0.26
CA PHE A 237 5.13 -4.01 0.29
C PHE A 237 3.83 -3.32 -0.10
N GLY A 238 3.66 -2.04 0.18
CA GLY A 238 2.47 -1.30 -0.24
C GLY A 238 2.35 -1.09 -1.75
N PHE A 239 3.43 -1.34 -2.50
CA PHE A 239 3.39 -1.43 -3.96
C PHE A 239 3.42 -2.88 -4.45
N ALA A 240 4.37 -3.69 -3.99
CA ALA A 240 4.54 -5.06 -4.48
C ALA A 240 3.33 -5.95 -4.17
N TYR A 241 2.79 -5.84 -2.96
CA TYR A 241 1.69 -6.70 -2.50
C TYR A 241 0.40 -6.44 -3.30
N PRO A 242 -0.10 -5.20 -3.44
CA PRO A 242 -1.23 -4.92 -4.33
C PRO A 242 -0.98 -5.28 -5.78
N THR A 243 0.24 -5.08 -6.30
CA THR A 243 0.57 -5.42 -7.70
C THR A 243 0.33 -6.90 -7.93
N ILE A 244 0.89 -7.78 -7.08
CA ILE A 244 0.75 -9.24 -7.22
C ILE A 244 -0.72 -9.65 -7.18
N PHE A 245 -1.46 -9.28 -6.14
CA PHE A 245 -2.82 -9.78 -5.95
C PHE A 245 -3.83 -9.16 -6.90
N ALA A 246 -3.70 -7.88 -7.25
CA ALA A 246 -4.56 -7.28 -8.27
C ALA A 246 -4.25 -7.83 -9.67
N THR A 247 -2.99 -8.12 -10.01
CA THR A 247 -2.64 -8.84 -11.25
C THR A 247 -3.24 -10.24 -11.27
N LEU A 248 -3.25 -10.98 -10.15
CA LEU A 248 -3.92 -12.28 -10.08
C LEU A 248 -5.43 -12.17 -10.39
N GLY A 249 -6.11 -11.18 -9.84
CA GLY A 249 -7.53 -10.91 -10.15
C GLY A 249 -7.77 -10.60 -11.63
N ALA A 250 -6.94 -9.73 -12.21
CA ALA A 250 -7.00 -9.42 -13.64
C ALA A 250 -6.67 -10.65 -14.52
N GLY A 251 -5.75 -11.50 -14.07
CA GLY A 251 -5.40 -12.75 -14.74
C GLY A 251 -6.55 -13.75 -14.81
N LEU A 252 -7.46 -13.76 -13.84
CA LEU A 252 -8.68 -14.57 -13.93
C LEU A 252 -9.57 -14.13 -15.10
N VAL A 253 -9.71 -12.82 -15.33
CA VAL A 253 -10.46 -12.27 -16.47
C VAL A 253 -9.76 -12.61 -17.80
N TYR A 254 -8.42 -12.53 -17.83
CA TYR A 254 -7.65 -12.94 -19.00
C TYR A 254 -7.92 -14.39 -19.40
N LEU A 255 -7.86 -15.31 -18.43
CA LEU A 255 -8.08 -16.73 -18.68
C LEU A 255 -9.50 -17.00 -19.18
N ASP A 256 -10.50 -16.43 -18.52
CA ASP A 256 -11.92 -16.57 -18.90
C ASP A 256 -12.18 -16.10 -20.34
N ARG A 257 -11.54 -15.01 -20.77
CA ARG A 257 -11.69 -14.47 -22.13
C ARG A 257 -10.82 -15.17 -23.18
N SER A 258 -9.79 -15.90 -22.77
CA SER A 258 -8.92 -16.67 -23.68
C SER A 258 -9.48 -18.04 -24.05
N GLU A 259 -10.38 -18.58 -23.21
CA GLU A 259 -11.04 -19.87 -23.43
C GLU A 259 -12.32 -19.77 -24.29
N ASN A 260 -12.79 -18.55 -24.56
CA ASN A 260 -13.98 -18.26 -25.38
C ASN A 260 -13.59 -17.73 -26.77
#